data_AF-A0A166SIF4-F1
#
_entry.id   AF-A0A166SIF4-F1
#
_cell.length_a   1.000
_cell.length_b   1.000
_cell.length_c   1.000
_cell.angle_alpha   90.00
_cell.angle_beta   90.00
_cell.angle_gamma   90.00
#
_symmetry.space_group_name_H-M   'P 1'
#
loop_
_entity.id
_entity.type
_entity.pdbx_description
1 polymer ?
#
loop_
_entity_poly.entity_id
_entity_poly.type
_entity_poly.pdbx_seq_one_letter_code
_entity_poly.pdbx_strand_id
1 'polypeptide(L)'
;MSISSARLYGIATLALGTLSAAQDLGVPSGWRESSNKYSQAALVGNAVAGINAIMPQLTSYDAQFNGIGYWQGANVWSNLANNDHWAATTAYQSEVVTNLNTAWSLYANYDKWGFNDDALWWGSAAYYAYRAYDDSGMLANAVATWNHVSNYVITAADASAGSMSTKNFTIKGTCNGATMAGGVFWVRPDLSSSIFNLSMASPLICVAVHDSTDIDAITTFDWIKGQVLNSDYLVLDTVQANNCTTSPATELFTYNSGKAVEGLAVLAAVTGDAQWSDLCTNIVVAAVKNTVWQGANGVITEAFHSADAARICALAVLLRGLHEVYARSTNSDLKTLIHS
;
A
#
# COMPACT_ATOMS: atom_id res chain seq x y z
N MET A 1 -55.09 38.21 44.93
CA MET A 1 -54.45 38.83 43.75
C MET A 1 -53.03 38.29 43.67
N SER A 2 -52.58 37.90 42.46
CA SER A 2 -51.26 37.36 42.08
C SER A 2 -51.24 35.86 41.77
N ILE A 3 -51.31 35.58 40.46
CA ILE A 3 -51.00 34.31 39.81
C ILE A 3 -49.54 34.45 39.36
N SER A 4 -48.66 33.53 39.78
CA SER A 4 -47.28 33.44 39.30
C SER A 4 -47.17 32.27 38.33
N SER A 5 -46.97 32.60 37.06
CA SER A 5 -46.83 31.70 35.93
C SER A 5 -45.36 31.27 35.79
N ALA A 6 -45.09 29.98 36.00
CA ALA A 6 -43.81 29.35 35.68
C ALA A 6 -43.67 29.21 34.15
N ARG A 7 -42.62 29.80 33.57
CA ARG A 7 -42.23 29.61 32.16
C ARG A 7 -41.23 28.46 32.08
N LEU A 8 -41.64 27.38 31.42
CA LEU A 8 -40.73 26.34 30.90
C LEU A 8 -39.94 26.94 29.73
N TYR A 9 -38.62 27.01 29.84
CA TYR A 9 -37.73 27.21 28.69
C TYR A 9 -37.37 25.82 28.13
N GLY A 10 -37.98 25.47 27.00
CA GLY A 10 -37.57 24.32 26.20
C GLY A 10 -36.33 24.70 25.38
N ILE A 11 -35.19 24.08 25.67
CA ILE A 11 -34.01 24.11 24.82
C ILE A 11 -34.24 23.08 23.71
N ALA A 12 -34.46 23.55 22.49
CA ALA A 12 -34.45 22.71 21.30
C ALA A 12 -33.01 22.48 20.86
N THR A 13 -32.45 21.32 21.15
CA THR A 13 -31.18 20.85 20.58
C THR A 13 -31.42 20.52 19.11
N LEU A 14 -31.04 21.42 18.20
CA LEU A 14 -30.91 21.07 16.78
C LEU A 14 -29.71 20.13 16.65
N ALA A 15 -29.98 18.84 16.49
CA ALA A 15 -29.01 17.89 15.97
C ALA A 15 -28.77 18.26 14.50
N LEU A 16 -27.72 19.02 14.24
CA LEU A 16 -27.12 19.13 12.91
C LEU A 16 -26.50 17.76 12.60
N GLY A 17 -27.31 16.87 12.02
CA GLY A 17 -26.79 15.67 11.38
C GLY A 17 -25.81 16.12 10.30
N THR A 18 -24.53 15.80 10.49
CA THR A 18 -23.54 15.89 9.42
C THR A 18 -24.04 14.99 8.30
N LEU A 19 -24.48 15.58 7.19
CA LEU A 19 -24.68 14.86 5.94
C LEU A 19 -23.32 14.32 5.52
N SER A 20 -23.03 13.07 5.90
CA SER A 20 -21.96 12.31 5.27
C SER A 20 -22.41 12.08 3.83
N ALA A 21 -21.80 12.79 2.89
CA ALA A 21 -21.96 12.47 1.50
C ALA A 21 -21.35 11.08 1.29
N ALA A 22 -22.18 10.08 0.98
CA ALA A 22 -21.69 8.78 0.58
C ALA A 22 -20.77 8.94 -0.63
N GLN A 23 -19.67 8.19 -0.68
CA GLN A 23 -18.78 8.18 -1.83
C GLN A 23 -19.54 7.79 -3.10
N ASP A 24 -19.24 8.47 -4.21
CA ASP A 24 -19.74 8.05 -5.51
C ASP A 24 -18.99 6.78 -5.95
N LEU A 25 -19.65 5.63 -5.85
CA LEU A 25 -19.14 4.33 -6.31
C LEU A 25 -19.57 4.01 -7.75
N GLY A 26 -20.28 4.91 -8.43
CA GLY A 26 -20.74 4.69 -9.80
C GLY A 26 -19.59 4.63 -10.80
N VAL A 27 -19.69 3.76 -11.80
CA VAL A 27 -18.74 3.71 -12.91
C VAL A 27 -18.92 4.94 -13.80
N PRO A 28 -17.88 5.74 -14.08
CA PRO A 28 -18.01 6.90 -14.95
C PRO A 28 -18.48 6.50 -16.35
N SER A 29 -19.52 7.16 -16.86
CA SER A 29 -20.17 6.81 -18.13
C SER A 29 -19.28 6.97 -19.37
N GLY A 30 -18.15 7.69 -19.25
CA GLY A 30 -17.15 7.84 -20.31
C GLY A 30 -16.18 6.67 -20.43
N TRP A 31 -16.15 5.76 -19.45
CA TRP A 31 -15.24 4.61 -19.47
C TRP A 31 -15.63 3.60 -20.55
N ARG A 32 -14.62 3.11 -21.26
CA ARG A 32 -14.78 2.06 -22.26
C ARG A 32 -14.88 0.71 -21.56
N GLU A 33 -15.59 -0.24 -22.18
CA GLU A 33 -15.58 -1.65 -21.78
C GLU A 33 -15.84 -1.89 -20.27
N SER A 34 -16.80 -1.18 -19.66
CA SER A 34 -17.14 -1.28 -18.23
C SER A 34 -17.62 -2.66 -17.75
N SER A 35 -17.72 -3.63 -18.66
CA SER A 35 -17.99 -5.04 -18.38
C SER A 35 -16.90 -5.92 -18.98
N ASN A 36 -16.36 -6.83 -18.17
CA ASN A 36 -15.39 -7.81 -18.62
C ASN A 36 -16.02 -8.82 -19.59
N LYS A 37 -15.51 -8.84 -20.83
CA LYS A 37 -15.95 -9.75 -21.90
C LYS A 37 -15.17 -11.07 -21.95
N TYR A 38 -14.10 -11.19 -21.17
CA TYR A 38 -13.22 -12.36 -21.17
C TYR A 38 -13.71 -13.41 -20.17
N SER A 39 -13.60 -14.68 -20.55
CA SER A 39 -13.82 -15.78 -19.62
C SER A 39 -12.68 -15.86 -18.60
N GLN A 40 -12.93 -16.48 -17.45
CA GLN A 40 -11.88 -16.75 -16.46
C GLN A 40 -10.67 -17.46 -17.08
N ALA A 41 -10.91 -18.44 -17.95
CA ALA A 41 -9.83 -19.17 -18.64
C ALA A 41 -9.00 -18.26 -19.55
N ALA A 42 -9.63 -17.29 -20.24
CA ALA A 42 -8.91 -16.32 -21.06
C ALA A 42 -8.08 -15.35 -20.21
N LEU A 43 -8.60 -14.90 -19.06
CA LEU A 43 -7.86 -14.06 -18.12
C LEU A 43 -6.63 -14.78 -17.55
N VAL A 44 -6.80 -16.05 -17.14
CA VAL A 44 -5.67 -16.90 -16.70
C VAL A 44 -4.66 -17.08 -17.83
N GLY A 45 -5.11 -17.34 -19.06
CA GLY A 45 -4.23 -17.45 -20.23
C GLY A 45 -3.41 -16.17 -20.48
N ASN A 46 -4.02 -14.98 -20.32
CA ASN A 46 -3.33 -13.71 -20.44
C ASN A 46 -2.29 -13.50 -19.32
N ALA A 47 -2.61 -13.88 -18.08
CA ALA A 47 -1.67 -13.83 -16.97
C ALA A 47 -0.44 -14.71 -17.23
N VAL A 48 -0.66 -15.96 -17.66
CA VAL A 48 0.41 -16.90 -18.05
C VAL A 48 1.26 -16.35 -19.20
N ALA A 49 0.65 -15.72 -20.21
CA ALA A 49 1.38 -15.08 -21.30
C ALA A 49 2.30 -13.94 -20.80
N GLY A 50 1.82 -13.12 -19.85
CA GLY A 50 2.63 -12.10 -19.20
C GLY A 50 3.83 -12.68 -18.43
N ILE A 51 3.61 -13.76 -17.67
CA ILE A 51 4.69 -14.48 -16.97
C ILE A 51 5.72 -15.00 -17.98
N ASN A 52 5.28 -15.67 -19.04
CA ASN A 52 6.17 -16.19 -20.08
C ASN A 52 6.96 -15.10 -20.81
N ALA A 53 6.47 -13.86 -20.84
CA ALA A 53 7.18 -12.74 -21.44
C ALA A 53 8.31 -12.19 -20.53
N ILE A 54 8.12 -12.19 -19.21
CA ILE A 54 9.13 -11.64 -18.27
C ILE A 54 10.16 -12.68 -17.82
N MET A 55 9.77 -13.96 -17.69
CA MET A 55 10.67 -15.01 -17.18
C MET A 55 11.98 -15.19 -17.96
N PRO A 56 12.04 -15.03 -19.30
CA PRO A 56 13.30 -15.07 -20.04
C PRO A 56 14.30 -13.97 -19.66
N GLN A 57 13.87 -12.92 -18.95
CA GLN A 57 14.74 -11.85 -18.46
C GLN A 57 15.42 -12.20 -17.13
N LEU A 58 15.05 -13.31 -16.48
CA LEU A 58 15.59 -13.72 -15.18
C LEU A 58 17.11 -13.92 -15.22
N THR A 59 17.82 -13.21 -14.36
CA THR A 59 19.22 -13.46 -14.00
C THR A 59 19.25 -14.35 -12.75
N SER A 60 19.28 -15.66 -12.96
CA SER A 60 19.09 -16.65 -11.89
C SER A 60 20.15 -16.60 -10.77
N TYR A 61 21.34 -16.05 -11.03
CA TYR A 61 22.39 -15.95 -10.01
C TYR A 61 22.15 -14.86 -8.97
N ASP A 62 21.24 -13.91 -9.22
CA ASP A 62 20.91 -12.83 -8.29
C ASP A 62 19.41 -12.55 -8.18
N ALA A 63 18.59 -13.46 -8.73
CA ALA A 63 17.13 -13.46 -8.71
C ALA A 63 16.47 -12.18 -9.30
N GLN A 64 17.21 -11.40 -10.08
CA GLN A 64 16.72 -10.17 -10.71
C GLN A 64 16.28 -10.42 -12.16
N PHE A 65 15.75 -9.39 -12.80
CA PHE A 65 15.31 -9.45 -14.19
C PHE A 65 15.97 -8.33 -14.99
N ASN A 66 16.49 -8.67 -16.16
CA ASN A 66 17.06 -7.69 -17.08
C ASN A 66 16.03 -6.63 -17.46
N GLY A 67 16.44 -5.36 -17.42
CA GLY A 67 15.60 -4.22 -17.83
C GLY A 67 14.75 -3.61 -16.72
N ILE A 68 14.76 -4.15 -15.49
CA ILE A 68 14.09 -3.57 -14.32
C ILE A 68 15.00 -3.54 -13.08
N GLY A 69 14.71 -2.65 -12.14
CA GLY A 69 15.44 -2.48 -10.90
C GLY A 69 15.18 -3.57 -9.85
N TYR A 70 15.96 -3.56 -8.78
CA TYR A 70 15.93 -4.60 -7.74
C TYR A 70 14.54 -4.75 -7.09
N TRP A 71 13.94 -3.67 -6.61
CA TRP A 71 12.59 -3.70 -6.02
C TRP A 71 11.48 -4.08 -7.01
N GLN A 72 11.71 -3.81 -8.30
CA GLN A 72 10.76 -4.18 -9.35
C GLN A 72 10.81 -5.69 -9.62
N GLY A 73 11.98 -6.31 -9.52
CA GLY A 73 12.13 -7.76 -9.55
C GLY A 73 11.31 -8.46 -8.46
N ALA A 74 11.27 -7.91 -7.24
CA ALA A 74 10.41 -8.41 -6.17
C ALA A 74 8.91 -8.40 -6.54
N ASN A 75 8.48 -7.41 -7.32
CA ASN A 75 7.10 -7.35 -7.80
C ASN A 75 6.79 -8.46 -8.81
N VAL A 76 7.77 -8.92 -9.60
CA VAL A 76 7.57 -10.11 -10.46
C VAL A 76 7.28 -11.33 -9.59
N TRP A 77 8.11 -11.60 -8.57
CA TRP A 77 7.91 -12.72 -7.64
C TRP A 77 6.58 -12.63 -6.89
N SER A 78 6.22 -11.43 -6.44
CA SER A 78 4.91 -11.17 -5.81
C SER A 78 3.74 -11.54 -6.74
N ASN A 79 3.84 -11.20 -8.02
CA ASN A 79 2.79 -11.48 -9.00
C ASN A 79 2.69 -12.98 -9.33
N LEU A 80 3.82 -13.71 -9.41
CA LEU A 80 3.81 -15.16 -9.61
C LEU A 80 3.16 -15.89 -8.43
N ALA A 81 3.54 -15.55 -7.20
CA ALA A 81 2.94 -16.10 -5.99
C ALA A 81 1.43 -15.80 -5.91
N ASN A 82 1.04 -14.57 -6.23
CA ASN A 82 -0.38 -14.18 -6.23
C ASN A 82 -1.17 -14.87 -7.34
N ASN A 83 -0.59 -15.07 -8.51
CA ASN A 83 -1.24 -15.84 -9.57
C ASN A 83 -1.60 -17.24 -9.05
N ASP A 84 -0.63 -17.92 -8.44
CA ASP A 84 -0.85 -19.24 -7.85
C ASP A 84 -1.90 -19.22 -6.73
N HIS A 85 -1.82 -18.27 -5.79
CA HIS A 85 -2.78 -18.11 -4.71
C HIS A 85 -4.22 -17.96 -5.23
N TRP A 86 -4.45 -17.06 -6.19
CA TRP A 86 -5.79 -16.78 -6.70
C TRP A 86 -6.30 -17.81 -7.72
N ALA A 87 -5.39 -18.49 -8.43
CA ALA A 87 -5.74 -19.61 -9.31
C ALA A 87 -5.88 -20.94 -8.56
N ALA A 88 -5.56 -20.98 -7.26
CA ALA A 88 -5.46 -22.19 -6.44
C ALA A 88 -4.51 -23.24 -7.06
N THR A 89 -3.34 -22.79 -7.50
CA THR A 89 -2.27 -23.61 -8.09
C THR A 89 -0.95 -23.44 -7.35
N THR A 90 0.03 -24.29 -7.67
CA THR A 90 1.42 -24.18 -7.19
C THR A 90 2.40 -24.20 -8.36
N ALA A 91 1.96 -23.71 -9.52
CA ALA A 91 2.67 -23.87 -10.79
C ALA A 91 4.02 -23.16 -10.81
N TYR A 92 4.18 -22.10 -10.01
CA TYR A 92 5.37 -21.26 -9.93
C TYR A 92 6.10 -21.36 -8.59
N GLN A 93 5.66 -22.26 -7.70
CA GLN A 93 6.20 -22.38 -6.34
C GLN A 93 7.72 -22.58 -6.34
N SER A 94 8.22 -23.51 -7.16
CA SER A 94 9.65 -23.82 -7.21
C SER A 94 10.48 -22.61 -7.63
N GLU A 95 10.06 -21.92 -8.69
CA GLU A 95 10.71 -20.72 -9.20
C GLU A 95 10.69 -19.59 -8.16
N VAL A 96 9.53 -19.31 -7.56
CA VAL A 96 9.37 -18.23 -6.57
C VAL A 96 10.23 -18.50 -5.34
N VAL A 97 10.07 -19.66 -4.70
CA VAL A 97 10.77 -19.98 -3.45
C VAL A 97 12.29 -20.07 -3.67
N THR A 98 12.75 -20.66 -4.77
CA THR A 98 14.17 -20.75 -5.08
C THR A 98 14.79 -19.37 -5.25
N ASN A 99 14.20 -18.49 -6.06
CA ASN A 99 14.77 -17.18 -6.34
C ASN A 99 14.67 -16.22 -5.15
N LEU A 100 13.60 -16.31 -4.34
CA LEU A 100 13.53 -15.56 -3.08
C LEU A 100 14.59 -16.04 -2.08
N ASN A 101 14.91 -17.33 -2.02
CA ASN A 101 16.04 -17.82 -1.21
C ASN A 101 17.40 -17.41 -1.78
N THR A 102 17.56 -17.36 -3.11
CA THR A 102 18.77 -16.83 -3.76
C THR A 102 19.00 -15.37 -3.36
N ALA A 103 18.01 -14.50 -3.50
CA ALA A 103 18.11 -13.10 -3.09
C ALA A 103 18.44 -12.98 -1.60
N TRP A 104 17.80 -13.78 -0.74
CA TRP A 104 18.06 -13.80 0.70
C TRP A 104 19.50 -14.18 1.04
N SER A 105 20.05 -15.18 0.35
CA SER A 105 21.41 -15.67 0.58
C SER A 105 22.49 -14.65 0.18
N LEU A 106 22.17 -13.77 -0.78
CA LEU A 106 23.08 -12.74 -1.27
C LEU A 106 22.95 -11.44 -0.46
N TYR A 107 21.73 -11.14 -0.02
CA TYR A 107 21.37 -9.86 0.59
C TYR A 107 20.61 -10.14 1.88
N ALA A 108 21.30 -10.04 3.02
CA ALA A 108 20.70 -10.23 4.33
C ALA A 108 19.47 -9.32 4.49
N ASN A 109 18.35 -9.88 4.98
CA ASN A 109 17.08 -9.16 5.14
C ASN A 109 16.49 -8.60 3.83
N TYR A 110 16.92 -9.12 2.67
CA TYR A 110 16.67 -8.55 1.33
C TYR A 110 17.23 -7.14 1.13
N ASP A 111 18.15 -6.72 1.98
CA ASP A 111 18.74 -5.38 1.92
C ASP A 111 19.99 -5.36 1.05
N LYS A 112 19.81 -5.05 -0.23
CA LYS A 112 20.93 -4.95 -1.19
C LYS A 112 21.68 -3.62 -1.11
N TRP A 113 20.94 -2.52 -0.92
CA TRP A 113 21.44 -1.16 -1.17
C TRP A 113 21.20 -0.17 -0.03
N GLY A 114 20.68 -0.61 1.12
CA GLY A 114 20.35 0.27 2.24
C GLY A 114 19.01 1.00 2.10
N PHE A 115 18.16 0.57 1.16
CA PHE A 115 16.83 1.13 0.94
C PHE A 115 15.77 0.29 1.67
N ASN A 116 15.02 0.92 2.59
CA ASN A 116 14.02 0.23 3.40
C ASN A 116 12.86 -0.27 2.52
N ASP A 117 12.42 0.52 1.56
CA ASP A 117 11.40 0.16 0.57
C ASP A 117 11.84 -1.03 -0.30
N ASP A 118 13.06 -1.03 -0.85
CA ASP A 118 13.58 -2.18 -1.61
C ASP A 118 13.49 -3.47 -0.79
N ALA A 119 14.00 -3.46 0.43
CA ALA A 119 13.95 -4.63 1.32
C ALA A 119 12.50 -5.08 1.55
N LEU A 120 11.60 -4.14 1.82
CA LEU A 120 10.19 -4.40 2.08
C LEU A 120 9.41 -4.91 0.85
N TRP A 121 9.79 -4.53 -0.37
CA TRP A 121 9.23 -5.12 -1.59
C TRP A 121 9.54 -6.60 -1.69
N TRP A 122 10.78 -7.00 -1.40
CA TRP A 122 11.20 -8.39 -1.36
C TRP A 122 10.61 -9.15 -0.16
N GLY A 123 10.54 -8.52 1.01
CA GLY A 123 9.84 -9.07 2.18
C GLY A 123 8.35 -9.32 1.90
N SER A 124 7.68 -8.41 1.18
CA SER A 124 6.30 -8.62 0.71
C SER A 124 6.19 -9.81 -0.23
N ALA A 125 7.15 -9.97 -1.16
CA ALA A 125 7.17 -11.11 -2.08
C ALA A 125 7.31 -12.44 -1.33
N ALA A 126 8.18 -12.48 -0.31
CA ALA A 126 8.30 -13.64 0.58
C ALA A 126 7.00 -13.90 1.36
N TYR A 127 6.34 -12.86 1.87
CA TYR A 127 5.02 -13.04 2.48
C TYR A 127 3.97 -13.60 1.49
N TYR A 128 3.90 -13.10 0.25
CA TYR A 128 2.96 -13.65 -0.73
C TYR A 128 3.29 -15.11 -1.08
N ALA A 129 4.58 -15.48 -1.13
CA ALA A 129 4.99 -16.86 -1.31
C ALA A 129 4.53 -17.74 -0.14
N TYR A 130 4.68 -17.29 1.11
CA TYR A 130 4.12 -17.97 2.27
C TYR A 130 2.60 -18.13 2.14
N ARG A 131 1.87 -17.05 1.82
CA ARG A 131 0.41 -17.08 1.64
C ARG A 131 -0.05 -18.05 0.54
N ALA A 132 0.71 -18.15 -0.54
CA ALA A 132 0.38 -19.01 -1.66
C ALA A 132 0.70 -20.49 -1.38
N TYR A 133 1.77 -20.77 -0.63
CA TYR A 133 2.40 -22.09 -0.59
C TYR A 133 2.56 -22.70 0.81
N ASP A 134 2.19 -21.97 1.87
CA ASP A 134 2.42 -22.32 3.27
C ASP A 134 3.92 -22.58 3.60
N ASP A 135 4.82 -21.88 2.89
CA ASP A 135 6.26 -22.00 3.08
C ASP A 135 6.73 -21.17 4.29
N SER A 136 6.92 -21.85 5.43
CA SER A 136 7.37 -21.21 6.68
C SER A 136 8.74 -20.52 6.58
N GLY A 137 9.62 -20.94 5.66
CA GLY A 137 10.89 -20.27 5.41
C GLY A 137 10.70 -18.89 4.78
N MET A 138 9.75 -18.79 3.85
CA MET A 138 9.37 -17.49 3.26
C MET A 138 8.74 -16.56 4.29
N LEU A 139 7.91 -17.08 5.20
CA LEU A 139 7.40 -16.28 6.32
C LEU A 139 8.54 -15.79 7.22
N ALA A 140 9.49 -16.66 7.57
CA ALA A 140 10.64 -16.29 8.39
C ALA A 140 11.49 -15.17 7.74
N ASN A 141 11.70 -15.24 6.42
CA ASN A 141 12.39 -14.19 5.68
C ASN A 141 11.61 -12.86 5.72
N ALA A 142 10.29 -12.89 5.50
CA ALA A 142 9.45 -11.69 5.58
C ALA A 142 9.50 -11.04 6.98
N VAL A 143 9.41 -11.85 8.04
CA VAL A 143 9.53 -11.41 9.44
C VAL A 143 10.89 -10.78 9.73
N ALA A 144 11.96 -11.44 9.29
CA ALA A 144 13.32 -10.94 9.52
C ALA A 144 13.58 -9.64 8.76
N THR A 145 13.06 -9.48 7.54
CA THR A 145 13.06 -8.20 6.82
C THR A 145 12.28 -7.12 7.56
N TRP A 146 11.10 -7.43 8.10
CA TRP A 146 10.34 -6.46 8.90
C TRP A 146 11.12 -6.02 10.14
N ASN A 147 11.65 -6.97 10.91
CA ASN A 147 12.45 -6.68 12.11
C ASN A 147 13.71 -5.87 11.80
N HIS A 148 14.28 -6.02 10.60
CA HIS A 148 15.38 -5.18 10.14
C HIS A 148 14.93 -3.74 9.88
N VAL A 149 13.83 -3.56 9.14
CA VAL A 149 13.29 -2.25 8.76
C VAL A 149 12.64 -1.51 9.94
N SER A 150 12.07 -2.22 10.92
CA SER A 150 11.38 -1.61 12.06
C SER A 150 12.29 -0.74 12.93
N ASN A 151 13.61 -0.96 12.88
CA ASN A 151 14.61 -0.06 13.50
C ASN A 151 14.65 1.36 12.89
N TYR A 152 13.95 1.58 11.78
CA TYR A 152 13.86 2.84 11.06
C TYR A 152 12.41 3.38 11.02
N VAL A 153 11.48 2.73 11.73
CA VAL A 153 10.12 3.24 11.98
C VAL A 153 10.19 4.23 13.13
N ILE A 154 9.64 5.43 12.95
CA ILE A 154 9.54 6.42 14.02
C ILE A 154 8.57 5.90 15.07
N THR A 155 9.08 5.62 16.27
CA THR A 155 8.23 5.26 17.40
C THR A 155 7.58 6.51 18.02
N ALA A 156 6.56 6.33 18.84
CA ALA A 156 5.99 7.43 19.63
C ALA A 156 7.04 8.11 20.53
N ALA A 157 8.00 7.34 21.06
CA ALA A 157 9.09 7.87 21.87
C ALA A 157 10.06 8.71 21.02
N ASP A 158 10.44 8.24 19.83
CA ASP A 158 11.29 9.00 18.92
C ASP A 158 10.62 10.32 18.49
N ALA A 159 9.33 10.26 18.15
CA ALA A 159 8.55 11.44 17.82
C ALA A 159 8.51 12.44 18.99
N SER A 160 8.27 11.98 20.22
CA SER A 160 8.28 12.83 21.41
C SER A 160 9.66 13.40 21.72
N ALA A 161 10.73 12.64 21.48
CA ALA A 161 12.10 13.09 21.71
C ALA A 161 12.61 14.05 20.62
N GLY A 162 12.01 13.99 19.42
CA GLY A 162 12.50 14.70 18.24
C GLY A 162 13.82 14.14 17.71
N SER A 163 14.11 12.88 18.00
CA SER A 163 15.37 12.20 17.65
C SER A 163 15.18 10.69 17.63
N MET A 164 16.00 9.98 16.84
CA MET A 164 16.05 8.52 16.78
C MET A 164 17.52 8.09 16.73
N SER A 165 17.88 6.98 17.37
CA SER A 165 19.27 6.49 17.45
C SER A 165 19.91 6.20 16.09
N THR A 166 19.11 5.88 15.06
CA THR A 166 19.58 5.57 13.70
C THR A 166 19.69 6.78 12.78
N LYS A 167 19.39 8.00 13.28
CA LYS A 167 19.41 9.25 12.51
C LYS A 167 20.15 10.35 13.25
N ASN A 168 20.92 11.16 12.52
CA ASN A 168 21.81 12.19 13.06
C ASN A 168 21.24 13.63 12.93
N PHE A 169 19.95 13.77 12.65
CA PHE A 169 19.25 15.05 12.51
C PHE A 169 18.02 15.11 13.42
N THR A 170 17.55 16.33 13.68
CA THR A 170 16.31 16.55 14.44
C THR A 170 15.10 16.11 13.64
N ILE A 171 14.26 15.28 14.26
CA ILE A 171 12.97 14.85 13.75
C ILE A 171 11.90 15.79 14.31
N LYS A 172 10.99 16.23 13.45
CA LYS A 172 9.75 16.89 13.88
C LYS A 172 8.84 15.81 14.45
N GLY A 173 8.50 15.87 15.74
CA GLY A 173 7.57 14.92 16.36
C GLY A 173 6.15 15.01 15.81
N THR A 174 5.79 16.16 15.23
CA THR A 174 4.46 16.44 14.69
C THR A 174 4.60 17.25 13.42
N CYS A 175 3.84 16.86 12.40
CA CYS A 175 3.68 17.56 11.13
C CYS A 175 2.18 17.61 10.81
N ASN A 176 1.70 18.73 10.24
CA ASN A 176 0.29 18.95 9.89
C ASN A 176 -0.72 18.69 11.05
N GLY A 177 -0.30 18.91 12.30
CA GLY A 177 -1.12 18.65 13.49
C GLY A 177 -1.26 17.17 13.88
N ALA A 178 -0.58 16.27 13.18
CA ALA A 178 -0.56 14.83 13.46
C ALA A 178 0.86 14.34 13.84
N THR A 179 0.93 13.25 14.59
CA THR A 179 2.20 12.63 15.00
C THR A 179 2.99 12.12 13.79
N MET A 180 4.32 12.14 13.91
CA MET A 180 5.24 11.54 12.93
C MET A 180 5.57 10.07 13.24
N ALA A 181 5.07 9.54 14.36
CA ALA A 181 5.17 8.13 14.68
C ALA A 181 4.46 7.27 13.62
N GLY A 182 5.04 6.11 13.27
CA GLY A 182 4.55 5.18 12.25
C GLY A 182 5.17 5.37 10.86
N GLY A 183 5.82 6.51 10.60
CA GLY A 183 6.57 6.75 9.37
C GLY A 183 7.91 6.02 9.36
N VAL A 184 8.32 5.47 8.21
CA VAL A 184 9.60 4.76 8.05
C VAL A 184 10.51 5.50 7.09
N PHE A 185 11.76 5.71 7.50
CA PHE A 185 12.74 6.38 6.65
C PHE A 185 13.03 5.60 5.37
N TRP A 186 13.29 6.32 4.28
CA TRP A 186 13.59 5.70 2.99
C TRP A 186 14.95 4.99 2.96
N VAL A 187 16.02 5.69 3.36
CA VAL A 187 17.41 5.25 3.18
C VAL A 187 18.14 5.07 4.52
N ARG A 188 19.09 4.14 4.54
CA ARG A 188 20.03 3.82 5.63
C ARG A 188 21.49 4.01 5.16
N PRO A 189 22.42 4.52 6.00
CA PRO A 189 22.23 5.33 7.21
C PRO A 189 22.07 6.83 6.86
N ASP A 190 21.75 7.63 7.89
CA ASP A 190 21.88 9.09 8.12
C ASP A 190 21.80 10.19 7.00
N LEU A 191 21.71 9.87 5.71
CA LEU A 191 21.79 10.87 4.63
C LEU A 191 20.44 11.47 4.23
N SER A 192 19.33 10.82 4.56
CA SER A 192 17.99 11.24 4.13
C SER A 192 17.04 11.40 5.30
N SER A 193 16.44 12.59 5.37
CA SER A 193 15.26 12.89 6.19
C SER A 193 13.95 12.46 5.53
N SER A 194 14.02 11.87 4.33
CA SER A 194 12.83 11.44 3.59
C SER A 194 12.21 10.22 4.25
N ILE A 195 10.94 10.34 4.58
CA ILE A 195 10.07 9.24 4.97
C ILE A 195 9.19 8.96 3.78
N PHE A 196 9.33 7.75 3.25
CA PHE A 196 8.66 7.33 2.03
C PHE A 196 7.41 6.56 2.41
N ASN A 197 6.29 6.85 1.77
CA ASN A 197 5.07 6.09 2.05
C ASN A 197 5.26 4.59 1.72
N LEU A 198 5.96 4.18 0.66
CA LEU A 198 6.04 2.76 0.24
C LEU A 198 6.85 1.83 1.13
N SER A 199 7.38 2.37 2.23
CA SER A 199 7.75 1.55 3.39
C SER A 199 6.56 0.78 4.04
N MET A 200 5.38 0.89 3.43
CA MET A 200 4.10 0.23 3.69
C MET A 200 4.00 -1.27 3.40
N ALA A 201 5.11 -2.03 3.37
CA ALA A 201 4.98 -3.49 3.57
C ALA A 201 4.69 -3.82 5.05
N SER A 202 5.01 -2.90 5.96
CA SER A 202 4.72 -2.98 7.40
C SER A 202 3.34 -3.57 7.68
N PRO A 203 2.22 -3.00 7.18
CA PRO A 203 0.91 -3.45 7.64
C PRO A 203 0.55 -4.84 7.12
N LEU A 204 1.01 -5.22 5.92
CA LEU A 204 0.77 -6.56 5.39
C LEU A 204 1.56 -7.63 6.16
N ILE A 205 2.83 -7.34 6.48
CA ILE A 205 3.70 -8.27 7.20
C ILE A 205 3.28 -8.34 8.68
N CYS A 206 3.08 -7.21 9.36
CA CYS A 206 2.64 -7.16 10.76
C CYS A 206 1.31 -7.90 10.98
N VAL A 207 0.29 -7.61 10.16
CA VAL A 207 -1.01 -8.27 10.29
C VAL A 207 -0.91 -9.77 10.02
N ALA A 208 -0.10 -10.17 9.04
CA ALA A 208 0.08 -11.58 8.71
C ALA A 208 0.87 -12.39 9.75
N VAL A 209 1.82 -11.76 10.42
CA VAL A 209 2.71 -12.43 11.38
C VAL A 209 2.05 -12.53 12.75
N HIS A 210 1.21 -11.56 13.11
CA HIS A 210 0.71 -11.44 14.48
C HIS A 210 -0.79 -11.70 14.64
N ASP A 211 -1.52 -12.02 13.55
CA ASP A 211 -2.94 -12.43 13.53
C ASP A 211 -3.86 -11.56 14.42
N SER A 212 -3.45 -10.31 14.64
CA SER A 212 -4.06 -9.37 15.57
C SER A 212 -3.82 -7.95 15.09
N THR A 213 -4.59 -7.02 15.66
CA THR A 213 -4.55 -5.58 15.38
C THR A 213 -3.22 -4.98 15.85
N ASP A 214 -2.13 -5.27 15.13
CA ASP A 214 -0.80 -4.82 15.50
C ASP A 214 -0.78 -3.30 15.56
N ILE A 215 -0.35 -2.77 16.70
CA ILE A 215 -0.24 -1.33 16.97
C ILE A 215 0.65 -0.68 15.91
N ASP A 216 1.65 -1.39 15.39
CA ASP A 216 2.54 -0.88 14.36
C ASP A 216 1.81 -0.64 13.03
N ALA A 217 0.94 -1.56 12.62
CA ALA A 217 0.13 -1.42 11.40
C ALA A 217 -0.87 -0.26 11.51
N ILE A 218 -1.56 -0.15 12.65
CA ILE A 218 -2.49 0.95 12.94
C ILE A 218 -1.73 2.29 12.94
N THR A 219 -0.60 2.36 13.63
CA THR A 219 0.21 3.59 13.73
C THR A 219 0.72 4.03 12.37
N THR A 220 1.14 3.09 11.50
CA THR A 220 1.52 3.41 10.12
C THR A 220 0.35 3.97 9.31
N PHE A 221 -0.88 3.44 9.45
CA PHE A 221 -2.02 3.98 8.72
C PHE A 221 -2.56 5.30 9.26
N ASP A 222 -2.48 5.52 10.57
CA ASP A 222 -2.71 6.84 11.16
C ASP A 222 -1.68 7.86 10.65
N TRP A 223 -0.42 7.45 10.52
CA TRP A 223 0.63 8.28 9.93
C TRP A 223 0.31 8.62 8.47
N ILE A 224 -0.10 7.65 7.65
CA ILE A 224 -0.49 7.90 6.25
C ILE A 224 -1.60 8.95 6.19
N LYS A 225 -2.66 8.75 6.97
CA LYS A 225 -3.81 9.65 7.03
C LYS A 225 -3.41 11.05 7.49
N GLY A 226 -2.48 11.17 8.43
CA GLY A 226 -2.05 12.45 9.01
C GLY A 226 -1.00 13.21 8.20
N GLN A 227 -0.17 12.51 7.42
CA GLN A 227 1.05 13.10 6.84
C GLN A 227 1.05 13.14 5.32
N VAL A 228 0.59 12.07 4.66
CA VAL A 228 0.76 11.89 3.21
C VAL A 228 -0.55 11.63 2.47
N LEU A 229 -1.70 11.70 3.14
CA LEU A 229 -3.00 11.69 2.47
C LEU A 229 -3.40 13.13 2.14
N ASN A 230 -3.53 13.46 0.86
CA ASN A 230 -4.00 14.79 0.45
C ASN A 230 -5.53 14.93 0.61
N SER A 231 -6.04 16.14 0.39
CA SER A 231 -7.49 16.43 0.49
C SER A 231 -8.37 15.67 -0.51
N ASP A 232 -7.76 15.16 -1.59
CA ASP A 232 -8.43 14.39 -2.63
C ASP A 232 -8.32 12.88 -2.39
N TYR A 233 -7.85 12.45 -1.21
CA TYR A 233 -7.60 11.05 -0.85
C TYR A 233 -6.56 10.31 -1.71
N LEU A 234 -5.66 11.05 -2.37
CA LEU A 234 -4.48 10.48 -3.02
C LEU A 234 -3.29 10.49 -2.06
N VAL A 235 -2.51 9.41 -2.11
CA VAL A 235 -1.35 9.23 -1.24
C VAL A 235 -0.12 9.88 -1.89
N LEU A 236 0.37 10.94 -1.26
CA LEU A 236 1.62 11.64 -1.53
C LEU A 236 2.81 10.73 -1.25
N ASP A 237 3.89 10.98 -1.95
CA ASP A 237 5.08 10.13 -2.01
C ASP A 237 5.93 10.17 -0.74
N THR A 238 6.28 11.38 -0.30
CA THR A 238 7.27 11.58 0.75
C THR A 238 6.84 12.67 1.72
N VAL A 239 7.29 12.57 2.98
CA VAL A 239 7.42 13.72 3.88
C VAL A 239 8.85 13.80 4.43
N GLN A 240 9.35 15.01 4.60
CA GLN A 240 10.67 15.27 5.17
C GLN A 240 10.56 15.39 6.69
N ALA A 241 11.16 14.44 7.40
CA ALA A 241 11.07 14.34 8.86
C ALA A 241 11.60 15.57 9.61
N ASN A 242 12.54 16.32 9.03
CA ASN A 242 13.19 17.45 9.69
C ASN A 242 12.43 18.78 9.52
N ASN A 243 11.55 18.89 8.51
CA ASN A 243 10.90 20.16 8.18
C ASN A 243 9.43 20.04 7.73
N CYS A 244 8.85 18.83 7.75
CA CYS A 244 7.48 18.54 7.37
C CYS A 244 7.11 18.81 5.90
N THR A 245 8.09 19.02 5.01
CA THR A 245 7.80 19.23 3.59
C THR A 245 7.34 17.93 2.97
N THR A 246 6.17 17.92 2.34
CA THR A 246 5.68 16.77 1.58
C THR A 246 6.13 16.85 0.12
N SER A 247 6.10 15.72 -0.58
CA SER A 247 6.16 15.75 -2.04
C SER A 247 5.02 16.64 -2.58
N PRO A 248 5.24 17.35 -3.71
CA PRO A 248 4.22 18.20 -4.26
C PRO A 248 3.04 17.36 -4.76
N ALA A 249 1.83 17.93 -4.74
CA ALA A 249 0.62 17.27 -5.29
C ALA A 249 0.69 17.02 -6.80
N THR A 250 1.72 17.53 -7.48
CA THR A 250 2.03 17.20 -8.87
C THR A 250 2.84 15.92 -8.99
N GLU A 251 3.50 15.45 -7.94
CA GLU A 251 4.29 14.21 -7.93
C GLU A 251 3.48 13.09 -7.26
N LEU A 252 2.52 12.59 -8.03
CA LEU A 252 1.63 11.52 -7.62
C LEU A 252 1.91 10.29 -8.48
N PHE A 253 1.86 9.14 -7.82
CA PHE A 253 2.15 7.87 -8.45
C PHE A 253 1.12 6.82 -8.06
N THR A 254 0.76 5.96 -9.01
CA THR A 254 -0.30 4.96 -8.78
C THR A 254 0.04 3.99 -7.65
N TYR A 255 1.29 3.54 -7.55
CA TYR A 255 1.76 2.59 -6.55
C TYR A 255 1.62 3.05 -5.10
N ASN A 256 1.66 4.36 -4.84
CA ASN A 256 1.50 4.93 -3.49
C ASN A 256 0.12 4.64 -2.94
N SER A 257 -0.90 5.01 -3.73
CA SER A 257 -2.29 4.74 -3.39
C SER A 257 -2.57 3.23 -3.47
N GLY A 258 -1.98 2.54 -4.44
CA GLY A 258 -2.05 1.09 -4.61
C GLY A 258 -1.62 0.30 -3.38
N LYS A 259 -0.44 0.61 -2.84
CA LYS A 259 0.09 -0.07 -1.66
C LYS A 259 -0.71 0.28 -0.41
N ALA A 260 -1.23 1.50 -0.32
CA ALA A 260 -2.11 1.92 0.77
C ALA A 260 -3.40 1.11 0.82
N VAL A 261 -4.09 0.99 -0.30
CA VAL A 261 -5.33 0.22 -0.36
C VAL A 261 -5.07 -1.27 -0.16
N GLU A 262 -3.92 -1.78 -0.61
CA GLU A 262 -3.49 -3.16 -0.39
C GLU A 262 -3.41 -3.49 1.11
N GLY A 263 -2.68 -2.69 1.88
CA GLY A 263 -2.55 -2.90 3.33
C GLY A 263 -3.83 -2.56 4.10
N LEU A 264 -4.58 -1.51 3.71
CA LEU A 264 -5.86 -1.17 4.36
C LEU A 264 -6.90 -2.25 4.17
N ALA A 265 -6.95 -2.91 3.01
CA ALA A 265 -7.87 -4.02 2.77
C ALA A 265 -7.63 -5.18 3.74
N VAL A 266 -6.36 -5.47 4.03
CA VAL A 266 -5.97 -6.49 5.02
C VAL A 266 -6.24 -6.01 6.44
N LEU A 267 -5.85 -4.79 6.79
CA LEU A 267 -6.09 -4.23 8.13
C LEU A 267 -7.57 -4.17 8.46
N ALA A 268 -8.42 -3.69 7.54
CA ALA A 268 -9.86 -3.63 7.72
C ALA A 268 -10.47 -5.02 7.94
N ALA A 269 -10.02 -6.02 7.18
CA ALA A 269 -10.50 -7.39 7.31
C ALA A 269 -10.13 -8.02 8.68
N VAL A 270 -8.92 -7.76 9.18
CA VAL A 270 -8.46 -8.32 10.46
C VAL A 270 -9.02 -7.57 11.67
N THR A 271 -9.10 -6.25 11.60
CA THR A 271 -9.60 -5.43 12.72
C THR A 271 -11.14 -5.45 12.82
N GLY A 272 -11.84 -5.57 11.69
CA GLY A 272 -13.27 -5.32 11.60
C GLY A 272 -13.67 -3.87 11.86
N ASP A 273 -12.72 -2.94 11.92
CA ASP A 273 -12.98 -1.52 12.19
C ASP A 273 -13.32 -0.77 10.90
N ALA A 274 -14.54 -0.24 10.86
CA ALA A 274 -15.09 0.45 9.70
C ALA A 274 -14.26 1.65 9.24
N GLN A 275 -13.49 2.29 10.14
CA GLN A 275 -12.67 3.43 9.74
C GLN A 275 -11.62 3.07 8.68
N TRP A 276 -11.11 1.84 8.72
CA TRP A 276 -10.11 1.37 7.76
C TRP A 276 -10.74 1.00 6.43
N SER A 277 -11.93 0.38 6.43
CA SER A 277 -12.68 0.12 5.20
C SER A 277 -13.18 1.40 4.54
N ASP A 278 -13.58 2.41 5.34
CA ASP A 278 -14.02 3.71 4.85
C ASP A 278 -12.85 4.47 4.22
N LEU A 279 -11.70 4.52 4.90
CA LEU A 279 -10.48 5.10 4.35
C LEU A 279 -10.02 4.39 3.07
N CYS A 280 -10.04 3.05 3.08
CA CYS A 280 -9.74 2.24 1.90
C CYS A 280 -10.65 2.61 0.72
N THR A 281 -11.96 2.69 0.96
CA THR A 281 -12.95 3.05 -0.07
C THR A 281 -12.69 4.45 -0.63
N ASN A 282 -12.42 5.44 0.23
CA ASN A 282 -12.12 6.81 -0.22
C ASN A 282 -10.88 6.85 -1.11
N ILE A 283 -9.80 6.17 -0.72
CA ILE A 283 -8.57 6.11 -1.52
C ILE A 283 -8.81 5.36 -2.84
N VAL A 284 -9.57 4.25 -2.84
CA VAL A 284 -9.90 3.54 -4.09
C VAL A 284 -10.65 4.46 -5.05
N VAL A 285 -11.71 5.12 -4.59
CA VAL A 285 -12.52 6.03 -5.43
C VAL A 285 -11.66 7.15 -6.00
N ALA A 286 -10.82 7.77 -5.18
CA ALA A 286 -9.88 8.78 -5.64
C ALA A 286 -8.88 8.21 -6.64
N ALA A 287 -8.27 7.07 -6.35
CA ALA A 287 -7.25 6.46 -7.18
C ALA A 287 -7.78 5.98 -8.53
N VAL A 288 -9.03 5.53 -8.64
CA VAL A 288 -9.58 5.07 -9.92
C VAL A 288 -10.28 6.17 -10.71
N LYS A 289 -10.69 7.29 -10.09
CA LYS A 289 -11.43 8.38 -10.75
C LYS A 289 -10.64 9.68 -10.97
N ASN A 290 -9.46 9.85 -10.36
CA ASN A 290 -8.67 11.06 -10.55
C ASN A 290 -8.15 11.20 -11.99
N THR A 291 -8.05 12.42 -12.49
CA THR A 291 -7.59 12.68 -13.87
C THR A 291 -6.08 12.73 -14.02
N VAL A 292 -5.31 12.44 -12.97
CA VAL A 292 -3.84 12.50 -13.01
C VAL A 292 -3.31 11.32 -13.84
N TRP A 293 -3.83 10.12 -13.59
CA TRP A 293 -3.51 8.90 -14.37
C TRP A 293 -4.73 8.22 -14.98
N GLN A 294 -5.96 8.53 -14.55
CA GLN A 294 -7.15 7.97 -15.19
C GLN A 294 -7.51 8.78 -16.43
N GLY A 295 -7.36 8.17 -17.61
CA GLY A 295 -7.89 8.72 -18.85
C GLY A 295 -9.42 8.81 -18.79
N ALA A 296 -9.98 9.80 -19.50
CA ALA A 296 -11.44 9.97 -19.59
C ALA A 296 -12.17 8.73 -20.14
N ASN A 297 -11.45 7.85 -20.83
CA ASN A 297 -11.92 6.58 -21.39
C ASN A 297 -11.76 5.38 -20.45
N GLY A 298 -11.37 5.57 -19.19
CA GLY A 298 -11.20 4.48 -18.22
C GLY A 298 -9.83 3.79 -18.24
N VAL A 299 -8.88 4.27 -19.05
CA VAL A 299 -7.54 3.66 -19.13
C VAL A 299 -6.60 4.36 -18.16
N ILE A 300 -6.03 3.59 -17.22
CA ILE A 300 -4.97 4.08 -16.35
C ILE A 300 -3.66 4.17 -17.15
N THR A 301 -3.02 5.32 -17.11
CA THR A 301 -1.67 5.56 -17.61
C THR A 301 -0.86 6.24 -16.54
N GLU A 302 0.36 5.79 -16.25
CA GLU A 302 1.18 6.49 -15.25
C GLU A 302 1.39 7.94 -15.70
N ALA A 303 1.01 8.89 -14.83
CA ALA A 303 1.35 10.27 -15.05
C ALA A 303 2.88 10.36 -15.08
N PHE A 304 3.43 11.10 -16.04
CA PHE A 304 4.87 11.29 -16.31
C PHE A 304 5.50 10.38 -17.39
N HIS A 305 5.80 11.04 -18.51
CA HIS A 305 6.40 10.52 -19.74
C HIS A 305 7.94 10.50 -19.70
N SER A 306 8.57 10.13 -18.58
CA SER A 306 10.00 9.82 -18.59
C SER A 306 10.19 8.31 -18.62
N ALA A 307 11.10 7.84 -19.46
CA ALA A 307 11.46 6.43 -19.64
C ALA A 307 12.16 5.80 -18.41
N ASP A 308 11.88 6.32 -17.21
CA ASP A 308 12.50 5.87 -15.98
C ASP A 308 11.96 4.48 -15.64
N ALA A 309 12.86 3.49 -15.62
CA ALA A 309 12.51 2.09 -15.44
C ALA A 309 11.70 1.89 -14.17
N ALA A 310 11.95 2.66 -13.11
CA ALA A 310 11.23 2.61 -11.83
C ALA A 310 9.70 2.75 -11.97
N ARG A 311 9.20 3.47 -12.98
CA ARG A 311 7.78 3.77 -13.13
C ARG A 311 6.99 2.70 -13.91
N ILE A 312 7.69 1.76 -14.57
CA ILE A 312 7.09 0.69 -15.38
C ILE A 312 6.24 -0.28 -14.53
N CYS A 313 6.56 -0.43 -13.24
CA CYS A 313 5.87 -1.36 -12.35
C CYS A 313 4.79 -0.70 -11.47
N ALA A 314 4.64 0.63 -11.50
CA ALA A 314 3.78 1.34 -10.57
C ALA A 314 2.30 0.94 -10.72
N LEU A 315 1.83 0.86 -11.97
CA LEU A 315 0.47 0.42 -12.27
C LEU A 315 0.18 -1.00 -11.76
N ALA A 316 1.14 -1.92 -11.85
CA ALA A 316 0.95 -3.29 -11.37
C ALA A 316 0.70 -3.33 -9.85
N VAL A 317 1.33 -2.43 -9.09
CA VAL A 317 1.09 -2.30 -7.64
C VAL A 317 -0.33 -1.79 -7.36
N LEU A 318 -0.81 -0.79 -8.10
CA LEU A 318 -2.19 -0.31 -7.97
C LEU A 318 -3.19 -1.43 -8.26
N LEU A 319 -3.04 -2.15 -9.37
CA LEU A 319 -3.93 -3.24 -9.74
C LEU A 319 -3.93 -4.36 -8.68
N ARG A 320 -2.77 -4.69 -8.10
CA ARG A 320 -2.69 -5.66 -7.00
C ARG A 320 -3.45 -5.18 -5.76
N GLY A 321 -3.29 -3.92 -5.36
CA GLY A 321 -4.03 -3.35 -4.25
C GLY A 321 -5.54 -3.35 -4.47
N LEU A 322 -5.99 -2.94 -5.66
CA LEU A 322 -7.41 -2.99 -6.05
C LEU A 322 -7.95 -4.42 -6.03
N HIS A 323 -7.16 -5.41 -6.45
CA HIS A 323 -7.55 -6.81 -6.39
C HIS A 323 -7.74 -7.30 -4.94
N GLU A 324 -6.85 -6.93 -4.01
CA GLU A 324 -7.02 -7.27 -2.59
C GLU A 324 -8.31 -6.68 -1.99
N VAL A 325 -8.67 -5.46 -2.39
CA VAL A 325 -9.95 -4.81 -2.02
C VAL A 325 -11.14 -5.57 -2.63
N TYR A 326 -11.11 -5.86 -3.93
CA TYR A 326 -12.17 -6.59 -4.61
C TYR A 326 -12.44 -7.96 -3.98
N ALA A 327 -11.38 -8.67 -3.60
CA ALA A 327 -11.46 -10.00 -2.99
C ALA A 327 -12.05 -9.99 -1.57
N ARG A 328 -11.82 -8.93 -0.79
CA ARG A 328 -12.29 -8.82 0.62
C ARG A 328 -13.57 -8.02 0.80
N SER A 329 -13.91 -7.14 -0.14
CA SER A 329 -15.07 -6.27 -0.01
C SER A 329 -16.38 -7.05 -0.13
N THR A 330 -17.35 -6.68 0.70
CA THR A 330 -18.75 -7.10 0.58
C THR A 330 -19.61 -6.05 -0.15
N ASN A 331 -19.06 -4.86 -0.42
CA ASN A 331 -19.76 -3.77 -1.10
C ASN A 331 -19.79 -4.04 -2.62
N SER A 332 -20.98 -4.32 -3.15
CA SER A 332 -21.18 -4.63 -4.57
C SER A 332 -20.76 -3.49 -5.49
N ASP A 333 -21.07 -2.25 -5.13
CA ASP A 333 -20.82 -1.09 -5.98
C ASP A 333 -19.32 -0.79 -6.08
N LEU A 334 -18.60 -0.92 -4.96
CA LEU A 334 -17.14 -0.82 -4.94
C LEU A 334 -16.49 -1.92 -5.79
N LYS A 335 -17.01 -3.16 -5.72
CA LYS A 335 -16.52 -4.25 -6.56
C LYS A 335 -16.80 -4.02 -8.04
N THR A 336 -17.98 -3.50 -8.37
CA THR A 336 -18.33 -3.10 -9.73
C THR A 336 -17.40 -2.01 -10.23
N LEU A 337 -17.12 -0.97 -9.44
CA LEU A 337 -16.20 0.10 -9.80
C LEU A 337 -14.77 -0.41 -10.08
N ILE A 338 -14.24 -1.30 -9.24
CA ILE A 338 -12.89 -1.87 -9.43
C ILE A 338 -12.81 -2.76 -10.67
N HIS A 339 -13.89 -3.47 -10.96
CA HIS A 339 -13.97 -4.41 -12.08
C HIS A 339 -14.17 -3.73 -13.44
N SER A 340 -14.74 -2.53 -13.47
CA SER A 340 -15.07 -1.74 -14.67
C SER A 340 -13.90 -0.92 -15.21
#